data_AF-A0A380TWX7-F1
#
_entry.id   AF-A0A380TWX7-F1
#
_cell.length_a   1.000
_cell.length_b   1.000
_cell.length_c   1.000
_cell.angle_alpha   90.00
_cell.angle_beta   90.00
_cell.angle_gamma   90.00
#
_symmetry.space_group_name_H-M   'P 1'
#
loop_
_entity.id
_entity.type
_entity.pdbx_description
1 polymer ?
#
loop_
_entity_poly.entity_id
_entity_poly.type
_entity_poly.pdbx_seq_one_letter_code
_entity_poly.pdbx_strand_id
1 'polypeptide(L)'
;MLKKFITSGIVSVMFISTIQNAVAEMKTSSLSMAKPSVSKHLPSQCQQMFSVAHKLVSDAEKQPGTHTQVQKMKNKLSSTKEEILKMETEMQEKSCNKGLTALNTLKQKH
;
A
#
# COMPACT_ATOMS: atom_id res chain seq x y z
N MET A 1 46.68 15.19 52.91
CA MET A 1 46.26 16.52 53.43
C MET A 1 46.29 17.50 52.26
N LEU A 2 45.18 17.69 51.55
CA LEU A 2 44.15 18.73 51.72
C LEU A 2 44.58 20.15 51.30
N LYS A 3 44.00 20.62 50.19
CA LYS A 3 43.55 22.01 49.88
C LYS A 3 43.05 21.97 48.41
N LYS A 4 41.75 21.89 48.07
CA LYS A 4 40.56 22.75 48.25
C LYS A 4 40.61 24.13 47.56
N PHE A 5 39.50 24.42 46.86
CA PHE A 5 39.00 25.67 46.25
C PHE A 5 39.61 26.01 44.87
N ILE A 6 38.87 26.43 43.82
CA ILE A 6 37.86 27.50 43.77
C ILE A 6 36.81 27.23 42.65
N THR A 7 35.57 27.60 42.98
CA THR A 7 34.31 27.79 42.23
C THR A 7 34.34 28.71 40.99
N SER A 8 33.30 28.58 40.16
CA SER A 8 32.54 29.68 39.51
C SER A 8 32.68 29.86 37.99
N GLY A 9 31.64 29.42 37.29
CA GLY A 9 30.89 30.18 36.28
C GLY A 9 31.65 30.96 35.20
N ILE A 10 31.57 30.46 33.96
CA ILE A 10 31.70 31.29 32.77
C ILE A 10 30.52 30.98 31.84
N VAL A 11 29.58 31.92 31.82
CA VAL A 11 28.57 32.10 30.78
C VAL A 11 29.29 32.55 29.51
N SER A 12 29.07 31.86 28.39
CA SER A 12 29.35 32.36 27.03
C SER A 12 28.38 31.63 26.09
N VAL A 13 27.17 32.16 25.89
CA VAL A 13 26.78 33.10 24.82
C VAL A 13 26.82 32.47 23.43
N MET A 14 25.60 32.37 22.87
CA MET A 14 25.21 32.36 21.45
C MET A 14 26.00 31.51 20.46
N PHE A 15 25.34 30.46 19.97
CA PHE A 15 25.22 30.26 18.52
C PHE A 15 23.76 29.99 18.17
N ILE A 16 23.07 31.06 17.75
CA ILE A 16 21.78 31.00 17.08
C ILE A 16 22.10 30.70 15.61
N SER A 17 21.79 29.49 15.15
CA SER A 17 21.72 29.18 13.72
C SER A 17 20.24 29.20 13.34
N THR A 18 19.81 30.30 12.73
CA THR A 18 18.51 30.44 12.10
C THR A 18 18.41 29.49 10.91
N ILE A 19 17.59 28.46 10.99
CA ILE A 19 17.14 27.69 9.82
C ILE A 19 15.99 28.46 9.18
N GLN A 20 16.29 29.17 8.09
CA GLN A 20 15.28 29.72 7.18
C GLN A 20 14.76 28.57 6.30
N ASN A 21 13.63 27.99 6.67
CA ASN A 21 12.82 27.21 5.73
C ASN A 21 11.72 28.13 5.20
N ALA A 22 11.90 28.58 3.96
CA ALA A 22 10.86 29.24 3.18
C ALA A 22 9.67 28.29 3.03
N VAL A 23 8.53 28.67 3.60
CA VAL A 23 7.24 28.05 3.31
C VAL A 23 6.88 28.48 1.88
N ALA A 24 7.11 27.59 0.92
CA ALA A 24 6.57 27.75 -0.41
C ALA A 24 5.04 27.77 -0.31
N GLU A 25 4.41 28.86 -0.73
CA GLU A 25 3.00 28.91 -1.05
C GLU A 25 2.71 27.86 -2.15
N MET A 26 2.26 26.67 -1.76
CA MET A 26 1.48 25.84 -2.68
C MET A 26 0.05 26.33 -2.62
N LYS A 27 -0.29 27.13 -3.64
CA LYS A 27 -1.65 27.38 -4.10
C LYS A 27 -2.34 26.02 -4.27
N THR A 28 -3.06 25.59 -3.25
CA THR A 28 -3.89 24.39 -3.25
C THR A 28 -5.06 24.67 -4.17
N SER A 29 -4.83 24.51 -5.47
CA SER A 29 -5.88 24.36 -6.47
C SER A 29 -6.87 23.36 -5.90
N SER A 30 -8.09 23.83 -5.65
CA SER A 30 -9.22 23.05 -5.21
C SER A 30 -9.42 21.89 -6.17
N LEU A 31 -8.83 20.74 -5.85
CA LEU A 31 -9.18 19.46 -6.44
C LEU A 31 -10.61 19.24 -5.99
N SER A 32 -11.53 19.49 -6.92
CA SER A 32 -12.91 19.05 -6.84
C SER A 32 -12.86 17.57 -6.46
N MET A 33 -13.15 17.26 -5.20
CA MET A 33 -13.25 15.89 -4.72
C MET A 33 -14.46 15.30 -5.41
N ALA A 34 -14.22 14.66 -6.57
CA ALA A 34 -15.19 13.83 -7.22
C ALA A 34 -15.62 12.79 -6.18
N LYS A 35 -16.92 12.78 -5.88
CA LYS A 35 -17.54 11.87 -4.92
C LYS A 35 -17.13 10.43 -5.27
N PRO A 36 -16.63 9.62 -4.31
CA PRO A 36 -16.28 8.23 -4.55
C PRO A 36 -17.51 7.51 -5.10
N SER A 37 -17.51 7.22 -6.40
CA SER A 37 -18.53 6.39 -7.01
C SER A 37 -18.20 4.96 -6.60
N VAL A 38 -18.85 4.46 -5.55
CA VAL A 38 -18.79 3.04 -5.19
C VAL A 38 -19.59 2.28 -6.25
N SER A 39 -18.91 1.82 -7.29
CA SER A 39 -19.52 0.93 -8.28
C SER A 39 -19.89 -0.39 -7.61
N LYS A 40 -21.17 -0.78 -7.68
CA LYS A 40 -21.62 -2.14 -7.31
C LYS A 40 -21.05 -3.22 -8.22
N HIS A 41 -20.47 -2.84 -9.36
CA HIS A 41 -19.86 -3.74 -10.32
C HIS A 41 -18.34 -3.61 -10.30
N LEU A 42 -17.67 -4.77 -10.23
CA LEU A 42 -16.23 -4.86 -10.37
C LEU A 42 -15.81 -4.33 -11.75
N PRO A 43 -14.77 -3.48 -11.84
CA PRO A 43 -14.17 -3.11 -13.11
C PRO A 43 -13.75 -4.35 -13.92
N SER A 44 -13.80 -4.26 -15.25
CA SER A 44 -13.47 -5.37 -16.16
C SER A 44 -12.06 -5.95 -15.90
N GLN A 45 -11.09 -5.09 -15.59
CA GLN A 45 -9.73 -5.48 -15.23
C GLN A 45 -9.68 -6.33 -13.95
N CYS A 46 -10.48 -5.99 -12.93
CA CYS A 46 -10.59 -6.81 -11.73
C CYS A 46 -11.17 -8.18 -12.05
N GLN A 47 -12.20 -8.24 -12.88
CA GLN A 47 -12.81 -9.51 -13.28
C GLN A 47 -11.80 -10.42 -14.00
N GLN A 48 -10.97 -9.85 -14.88
CA GLN A 48 -9.88 -10.58 -15.52
C GLN A 48 -8.84 -11.07 -14.52
N MET A 49 -8.40 -10.21 -13.59
CA MET A 49 -7.45 -10.57 -12.54
C MET A 49 -7.94 -11.77 -11.73
N PHE A 50 -9.18 -11.70 -11.23
CA PHE A 50 -9.79 -12.76 -10.44
C PHE A 50 -9.95 -14.04 -11.26
N SER A 51 -10.32 -13.96 -12.53
CA SER A 51 -10.41 -15.13 -13.41
C SER A 51 -9.06 -15.83 -13.58
N VAL A 52 -7.98 -15.08 -13.81
CA VAL A 52 -6.63 -15.64 -13.95
C VAL A 52 -6.18 -16.26 -12.63
N ALA A 53 -6.40 -15.58 -11.51
CA ALA A 53 -6.06 -16.09 -10.19
C ALA A 53 -6.84 -17.38 -9.85
N HIS A 54 -8.15 -17.44 -10.15
CA HIS A 54 -8.94 -18.65 -9.96
C HIS A 54 -8.44 -19.83 -10.80
N LYS A 55 -8.00 -19.56 -12.04
CA LYS A 55 -7.40 -20.60 -12.89
C LYS A 55 -6.10 -21.12 -12.29
N LEU A 56 -5.20 -20.24 -11.85
CA LEU A 56 -3.96 -20.60 -11.16
C LEU A 56 -4.22 -21.43 -9.90
N VAL A 57 -5.22 -21.03 -9.12
CA VAL A 57 -5.64 -21.77 -7.93
C VAL A 57 -6.16 -23.16 -8.30
N SER A 58 -7.00 -23.28 -9.33
CA SER A 58 -7.50 -24.58 -9.80
C SER A 58 -6.40 -25.48 -10.35
N ASP A 59 -5.41 -24.91 -11.04
CA ASP A 59 -4.25 -25.68 -11.51
C ASP A 59 -3.37 -26.11 -10.33
N ALA A 60 -3.27 -25.30 -9.29
CA ALA A 60 -2.63 -25.68 -8.03
C ALA A 60 -3.41 -26.77 -7.27
N GLU A 61 -4.75 -26.85 -7.37
CA GLU A 61 -5.54 -27.95 -6.76
C GLU A 61 -5.23 -29.31 -7.35
N LYS A 62 -4.84 -29.35 -8.63
CA LYS A 62 -4.49 -30.59 -9.33
C LYS A 62 -3.11 -31.11 -8.94
N GLN A 63 -2.27 -30.29 -8.31
CA GLN A 63 -0.97 -30.74 -7.84
C GLN A 63 -1.11 -31.54 -6.53
N PRO A 64 -0.38 -32.66 -6.38
CA PRO A 64 -0.41 -33.43 -5.13
C PRO A 64 0.25 -32.63 -4.00
N GLY A 65 -0.38 -32.61 -2.81
CA GLY A 65 0.17 -31.97 -1.61
C GLY A 65 -0.18 -30.49 -1.40
N THR A 66 -0.90 -29.84 -2.32
CA THR A 66 -1.25 -28.41 -2.25
C THR A 66 -2.67 -28.13 -1.76
N HIS A 67 -3.54 -29.14 -1.61
CA HIS A 67 -4.97 -28.97 -1.30
C HIS A 67 -5.26 -28.02 -0.12
N THR A 68 -4.56 -28.15 1.01
CA THR A 68 -4.76 -27.28 2.19
C THR A 68 -4.38 -25.83 1.92
N GLN A 69 -3.30 -25.60 1.16
CA GLN A 69 -2.84 -24.25 0.81
C GLN A 69 -3.78 -23.60 -0.20
N VAL A 70 -4.30 -24.40 -1.14
CA VAL A 70 -5.24 -23.91 -2.13
C VAL A 70 -6.58 -23.51 -1.51
N GLN A 71 -7.14 -24.31 -0.60
CA GLN A 71 -8.37 -23.92 0.08
C GLN A 71 -8.24 -22.56 0.78
N LYS A 72 -7.09 -22.30 1.42
CA LYS A 72 -6.77 -20.98 2.01
C LYS A 72 -6.70 -19.88 0.95
N MET A 73 -6.07 -20.14 -0.21
CA MET A 73 -6.00 -19.17 -1.31
C MET A 73 -7.38 -18.84 -1.87
N LYS A 74 -8.24 -19.84 -2.06
CA LYS A 74 -9.62 -19.66 -2.54
C LYS A 74 -10.44 -18.79 -1.60
N ASN A 75 -10.35 -19.05 -0.29
CA ASN A 75 -11.04 -18.24 0.72
C ASN A 75 -10.54 -16.80 0.73
N LYS A 76 -9.21 -16.59 0.64
CA LYS A 76 -8.62 -15.25 0.52
C LYS A 76 -9.08 -14.53 -0.74
N LEU A 77 -9.10 -15.19 -1.89
CA LEU A 77 -9.58 -14.62 -3.16
C LEU A 77 -11.04 -14.15 -3.07
N SER A 78 -11.91 -14.94 -2.44
CA SER A 78 -13.31 -14.55 -2.22
C SER A 78 -13.41 -13.33 -1.30
N SER A 79 -12.69 -13.34 -0.18
CA SER A 79 -12.65 -12.21 0.76
C SER A 79 -12.14 -10.94 0.09
N THR A 80 -11.06 -11.02 -0.70
CA THR A 80 -10.51 -9.87 -1.44
C THR A 80 -11.50 -9.34 -2.46
N LYS A 81 -12.29 -10.20 -3.12
CA LYS A 81 -13.32 -9.75 -4.05
C LYS A 81 -14.39 -8.90 -3.34
N GLU A 82 -14.84 -9.34 -2.17
CA GLU A 82 -15.81 -8.59 -1.35
C GLU A 82 -15.23 -7.29 -0.80
N GLU A 83 -13.95 -7.29 -0.43
CA GLU A 83 -13.25 -6.09 0.05
C GLU A 83 -13.09 -5.06 -1.06
N ILE A 84 -12.68 -5.48 -2.26
CA ILE A 84 -12.59 -4.61 -3.43
C ILE A 84 -13.96 -4.01 -3.76
N LEU A 85 -15.06 -4.76 -3.65
CA LEU A 85 -16.41 -4.22 -3.86
C LEU A 85 -16.79 -3.10 -2.88
N LYS A 86 -16.19 -3.07 -1.69
CA LYS A 86 -16.41 -2.03 -0.67
C LYS A 86 -15.46 -0.82 -0.84
N MET A 87 -14.44 -0.94 -1.67
CA MET A 87 -13.47 0.12 -1.96
C MET A 87 -13.96 1.07 -3.06
N GLU A 88 -13.31 2.22 -3.16
CA GLU A 88 -13.54 3.22 -4.21
C GLU A 88 -13.04 2.73 -5.58
N THR A 89 -13.79 3.02 -6.65
CA THR A 89 -13.55 2.48 -8.01
C THR A 89 -12.18 2.82 -8.59
N GLU A 90 -11.62 4.02 -8.34
CA GLU A 90 -10.24 4.34 -8.76
C GLU A 90 -9.21 3.44 -8.06
N MET A 91 -9.42 3.15 -6.78
CA MET A 91 -8.56 2.26 -6.01
C MET A 91 -8.75 0.79 -6.42
N GLN A 92 -9.96 0.39 -6.78
CA GLN A 92 -10.25 -0.93 -7.35
C GLN A 92 -9.44 -1.14 -8.64
N GLU A 93 -9.52 -0.19 -9.58
CA GLU A 93 -8.84 -0.27 -10.86
C GLU A 93 -7.32 -0.36 -10.68
N LYS A 94 -6.75 0.50 -9.83
CA LYS A 94 -5.31 0.50 -9.54
C LYS A 94 -4.85 -0.79 -8.88
N SER A 95 -5.62 -1.33 -7.93
CA SER A 95 -5.29 -2.58 -7.24
C SER A 95 -5.34 -3.77 -8.20
N CYS A 96 -6.34 -3.81 -9.07
CA CYS A 96 -6.52 -4.89 -10.03
C CYS A 96 -5.50 -4.84 -11.17
N ASN A 97 -5.11 -3.66 -11.64
CA ASN A 97 -4.02 -3.52 -12.61
C ASN A 97 -2.69 -4.01 -12.04
N LYS A 98 -2.37 -3.63 -10.79
CA LYS A 98 -1.18 -4.15 -10.11
C LYS A 98 -1.22 -5.68 -9.97
N GLY A 99 -2.38 -6.23 -9.60
CA GLY A 99 -2.58 -7.67 -9.52
C GLY A 99 -2.42 -8.38 -10.86
N LEU A 100 -3.01 -7.85 -11.93
CA LEU A 100 -2.85 -8.37 -13.30
C LEU A 100 -1.38 -8.35 -13.74
N THR A 101 -0.67 -7.25 -13.52
CA THR A 101 0.76 -7.15 -13.84
C THR A 101 1.57 -8.18 -13.04
N ALA A 102 1.31 -8.32 -11.74
CA ALA A 102 1.99 -9.31 -10.92
C ALA A 102 1.72 -10.75 -11.40
N LEU A 103 0.47 -11.07 -11.75
CA LEU A 103 0.08 -12.38 -12.28
C LEU A 103 0.74 -12.65 -13.65
N ASN A 104 0.79 -11.66 -14.54
CA ASN A 104 1.45 -11.77 -15.82
C ASN A 104 2.97 -11.98 -15.65
N THR A 105 3.61 -11.24 -14.75
CA THR A 105 5.03 -11.44 -14.43
C THR A 105 5.28 -12.83 -13.85
N LEU A 106 4.39 -13.33 -12.97
CA LEU A 106 4.49 -14.68 -12.42
C LEU A 106 4.40 -15.74 -13.54
N LYS A 107 3.45 -15.55 -14.47
CA LYS A 107 3.25 -16.43 -15.62
C LYS A 107 4.41 -16.40 -16.62
N GLN A 108 5.12 -15.27 -16.76
CA GLN A 108 6.30 -15.18 -17.62
C GLN A 108 7.53 -15.85 -16.99
N LYS A 109 7.53 -16.04 -15.67
CA LYS A 109 8.67 -16.58 -14.91
C LYS A 109 8.64 -18.11 -14.79
N HIS A 110 7.51 -18.76 -15.14
CA HIS A 110 7.26 -20.18 -14.99
C HIS A 110 6.66 -20.77 -16.26
#